data_AF-A0A968JTA0-F1
#
_entry.id   AF-A0A968JTA0-F1
#
_cell.length_a   1.000
_cell.length_b   1.000
_cell.length_c   1.000
_cell.angle_alpha   90.00
_cell.angle_beta   90.00
_cell.angle_gamma   90.00
#
_symmetry.space_group_name_H-M   'P 1'
#
loop_
_entity.id
_entity.type
_entity.pdbx_description
1 polymer ?
#
loop_
_entity_poly.entity_id
_entity_poly.type
_entity_poly.pdbx_seq_one_letter_code
_entity_poly.pdbx_strand_id
1 'polypeptide(L)'
;MSQVNEIKQEIKKKSIKKAVLSRIHIEPKHSTCDETQVFLELCKKYPNAFVYIFQMPNAGCWIGATPEPLLEIQDNVAETISLAATQKTGKSPELIHWPEKEMEEQSIVTGYIEDILCDFGIKKFNKIGPFSYKAGNIVHLKTRFIFDAEKLNQRIGDFAEALHPTPSVCGLPKMRAFELIDKIESHQREYYTGILGPVNMDKQTALYVNLRCMKVLTDKFALYAGVGITSGSIPESEWEETNQKKMTLLSVIDKLNKTG
;
A
#
# COMPACT_ATOMS: atom_id res chain seq x y z
N MET A 1 18.59 -10.61 -2.76
CA MET A 1 18.37 -12.06 -3.06
C MET A 1 18.30 -12.90 -1.78
N SER A 2 19.18 -12.69 -0.79
CA SER A 2 19.13 -13.41 0.50
C SER A 2 17.80 -13.24 1.25
N GLN A 3 17.28 -12.01 1.38
CA GLN A 3 16.04 -11.71 2.13
C GLN A 3 14.80 -12.41 1.55
N VAL A 4 14.63 -12.43 0.22
CA VAL A 4 13.52 -13.15 -0.44
C VAL A 4 13.61 -14.64 -0.14
N ASN A 5 14.82 -15.21 -0.20
CA ASN A 5 15.01 -16.63 0.09
C ASN A 5 14.75 -16.96 1.57
N GLU A 6 15.11 -16.06 2.51
CA GLU A 6 14.79 -16.23 3.94
C GLU A 6 13.28 -16.24 4.18
N ILE A 7 12.52 -15.30 3.59
CA ILE A 7 11.06 -15.32 3.66
C ILE A 7 10.49 -16.62 3.08
N LYS A 8 10.98 -17.06 1.92
CA LYS A 8 10.53 -18.32 1.31
C LYS A 8 10.82 -19.54 2.18
N GLN A 9 11.92 -19.55 2.93
CA GLN A 9 12.22 -20.62 3.89
C GLN A 9 11.21 -20.63 5.05
N GLU A 10 10.86 -19.46 5.59
CA GLU A 10 9.85 -19.34 6.65
C GLU A 10 8.46 -19.77 6.15
N ILE A 11 8.10 -19.41 4.90
CA ILE A 11 6.88 -19.92 4.25
C ILE A 11 6.91 -21.45 4.12
N LYS A 12 8.05 -22.03 3.71
CA LYS A 12 8.20 -23.50 3.61
C LYS A 12 8.08 -24.20 4.96
N LYS A 13 8.54 -23.57 6.04
CA LYS A 13 8.35 -24.04 7.43
C LYS A 13 6.93 -23.84 7.94
N LYS A 14 6.06 -23.16 7.17
CA LYS A 14 4.69 -22.78 7.54
C LYS A 14 4.63 -21.86 8.78
N SER A 15 5.71 -21.14 9.09
CA SER A 15 5.72 -20.13 10.17
C SER A 15 4.96 -18.86 9.77
N ILE A 16 4.96 -18.57 8.46
CA ILE A 16 4.15 -17.54 7.80
C ILE A 16 3.59 -18.07 6.48
N LYS A 17 2.52 -17.44 5.98
CA LYS A 17 1.95 -17.66 4.65
C LYS A 17 2.46 -16.63 3.64
N LYS A 18 2.67 -15.38 4.09
CA LYS A 18 3.08 -14.23 3.28
C LYS A 18 3.87 -13.26 4.15
N ALA A 19 4.86 -12.60 3.55
CA ALA A 19 5.49 -11.39 4.09
C ALA A 19 5.82 -10.42 2.96
N VAL A 20 5.85 -9.13 3.24
CA VAL A 20 6.12 -8.07 2.29
C VAL A 20 7.49 -7.51 2.61
N LEU A 21 8.41 -7.59 1.67
CA LEU A 21 9.74 -7.01 1.79
C LEU A 21 9.74 -5.63 1.12
N SER A 22 10.49 -4.69 1.68
CA SER A 22 10.68 -3.36 1.16
C SER A 22 12.15 -3.01 0.96
N ARG A 23 12.37 -1.91 0.24
CA ARG A 23 13.69 -1.32 0.03
C ARG A 23 13.56 0.19 -0.19
N ILE A 24 14.67 0.87 0.00
CA ILE A 24 14.80 2.31 -0.25
C ILE A 24 15.64 2.51 -1.51
N HIS A 25 15.17 3.37 -2.41
CA HIS A 25 15.95 3.93 -3.51
C HIS A 25 16.28 5.38 -3.18
N ILE A 26 17.56 5.74 -3.25
CA ILE A 26 18.02 7.10 -3.02
C ILE A 26 18.14 7.81 -4.38
N GLU A 27 17.43 8.91 -4.53
CA GLU A 27 17.49 9.77 -5.71
C GLU A 27 18.05 11.15 -5.32
N PRO A 28 19.04 11.71 -6.03
CA PRO A 28 19.52 13.06 -5.77
C PRO A 28 18.41 14.10 -5.89
N LYS A 29 18.38 15.06 -4.97
CA LYS A 29 17.49 16.22 -5.03
C LYS A 29 18.28 17.39 -5.64
N HIS A 30 17.94 17.77 -6.86
CA HIS A 30 18.51 18.95 -7.49
C HIS A 30 17.88 20.22 -6.92
N SER A 31 18.63 21.33 -6.90
CA SER A 31 18.14 22.63 -6.41
C SER A 31 16.93 23.15 -7.19
N THR A 32 16.74 22.68 -8.41
CA THR A 32 15.60 23.01 -9.28
C THR A 32 14.35 22.18 -8.99
N CYS A 33 14.43 21.18 -8.11
CA CYS A 33 13.33 20.27 -7.76
C CYS A 33 12.89 20.54 -6.32
N ASP A 34 11.95 21.49 -6.16
CA ASP A 34 11.36 21.79 -4.86
C ASP A 34 10.18 20.85 -4.53
N GLU A 35 9.93 20.64 -3.24
CA GLU A 35 8.90 19.76 -2.71
C GLU A 35 7.48 20.10 -3.20
N THR A 36 7.19 21.38 -3.38
CA THR A 36 5.89 21.88 -3.85
C THR A 36 5.69 21.55 -5.32
N GLN A 37 6.72 21.71 -6.15
CA GLN A 37 6.68 21.33 -7.56
C GLN A 37 6.44 19.82 -7.72
N VAL A 38 7.12 19.00 -6.91
CA VAL A 38 6.88 17.55 -6.92
C VAL A 38 5.43 17.24 -6.55
N PHE A 39 4.92 17.84 -5.46
CA PHE A 39 3.52 17.68 -5.04
C PHE A 39 2.53 18.08 -6.16
N LEU A 40 2.70 19.26 -6.76
CA LEU A 40 1.82 19.75 -7.82
C LEU A 40 1.85 18.86 -9.07
N GLU A 41 3.03 18.36 -9.45
CA GLU A 41 3.16 17.45 -10.59
C GLU A 41 2.57 16.07 -10.30
N LEU A 42 2.66 15.57 -9.07
CA LEU A 42 1.97 14.35 -8.64
C LEU A 42 0.44 14.53 -8.71
N CYS A 43 -0.10 15.66 -8.24
CA CYS A 43 -1.53 15.98 -8.36
C CYS A 43 -2.01 15.96 -9.81
N LYS A 44 -1.23 16.53 -10.73
CA LYS A 44 -1.55 16.51 -12.17
C LYS A 44 -1.50 15.11 -12.77
N LYS A 45 -0.48 14.32 -12.41
CA LYS A 45 -0.22 13.01 -13.03
C LYS A 45 -1.08 11.89 -12.48
N TYR A 46 -1.47 11.97 -11.21
CA TYR A 46 -2.20 10.92 -10.49
C TYR A 46 -3.49 11.46 -9.85
N PRO A 47 -4.46 11.95 -10.66
CA PRO A 47 -5.68 12.58 -10.14
C PRO A 47 -6.60 11.63 -9.35
N ASN A 48 -6.40 10.32 -9.50
CA ASN A 48 -7.19 9.28 -8.79
C ASN A 48 -6.46 8.72 -7.56
N ALA A 49 -5.27 9.23 -7.23
CA ALA A 49 -4.54 8.86 -6.02
C ALA A 49 -4.78 9.90 -4.92
N PHE A 50 -4.65 9.48 -3.67
CA PHE A 50 -4.52 10.43 -2.57
C PHE A 50 -3.10 11.00 -2.59
N VAL A 51 -2.96 12.22 -3.12
CA VAL A 51 -1.70 12.94 -3.19
C VAL A 51 -1.57 13.84 -1.97
N TYR A 52 -0.43 13.76 -1.30
CA TYR A 52 -0.18 14.52 -0.08
C TYR A 52 1.25 15.04 -0.01
N ILE A 53 1.41 16.10 0.77
CA ILE A 53 2.68 16.53 1.35
C ILE A 53 2.44 16.86 2.83
N PHE A 54 3.31 16.40 3.72
CA PHE A 54 3.29 16.84 5.12
C PHE A 54 4.71 17.11 5.61
N GLN A 55 4.82 18.04 6.56
CA GLN A 55 6.05 18.35 7.28
C GLN A 55 5.73 18.33 8.77
N MET A 56 6.37 17.45 9.54
CA MET A 56 6.22 17.42 11.01
C MET A 56 7.59 17.45 11.69
N PRO A 57 7.74 18.09 12.88
CA PRO A 57 9.03 18.28 13.55
C PRO A 57 9.87 17.00 13.69
N ASN A 58 9.24 15.87 14.02
CA ASN A 58 9.93 14.60 14.24
C ASN A 58 9.88 13.65 13.03
N ALA A 59 8.99 13.90 12.07
CA ALA A 59 8.80 13.04 10.89
C ALA A 59 9.62 13.49 9.67
N GLY A 60 9.98 14.78 9.65
CA GLY A 60 10.48 15.44 8.46
C GLY A 60 9.39 15.66 7.41
N CYS A 61 9.82 15.83 6.16
CA CYS A 61 8.94 16.02 5.01
C CYS A 61 8.66 14.67 4.34
N TRP A 62 7.39 14.40 4.05
CA TRP A 62 6.98 13.26 3.23
C TRP A 62 6.04 13.72 2.13
N ILE A 63 6.22 13.12 0.96
CA ILE A 63 5.39 13.34 -0.22
C ILE A 63 4.98 11.98 -0.77
N GLY A 64 3.72 11.84 -1.18
CA GLY A 64 3.26 10.59 -1.77
C GLY A 64 2.04 10.75 -2.65
N ALA A 65 1.79 9.73 -3.46
CA ALA A 65 0.61 9.58 -4.29
C ALA A 65 0.06 8.15 -4.11
N THR A 66 -0.62 7.91 -2.99
CA THR A 66 -1.04 6.56 -2.62
C THR A 66 -2.37 6.19 -3.28
N PRO A 67 -2.48 5.00 -3.90
CA PRO A 67 -3.69 4.55 -4.57
C PRO A 67 -4.58 3.64 -3.71
N GLU A 68 -4.17 3.30 -2.48
CA GLU A 68 -4.76 2.19 -1.72
C GLU A 68 -5.51 2.72 -0.48
N PRO A 69 -6.84 2.92 -0.58
CA PRO A 69 -7.65 3.26 0.59
C PRO A 69 -7.66 2.07 1.56
N LEU A 70 -7.59 2.40 2.84
CA LEU A 70 -7.76 1.47 3.95
C LEU A 70 -9.20 1.50 4.48
N LEU A 71 -9.74 2.71 4.68
CA LEU A 71 -11.07 2.95 5.21
C LEU A 71 -11.59 4.29 4.69
N GLU A 72 -12.76 4.26 4.07
CA GLU A 72 -13.49 5.46 3.64
C GLU A 72 -14.84 5.49 4.36
N ILE A 73 -15.25 6.66 4.85
CA ILE A 73 -16.55 6.89 5.47
C ILE A 73 -17.15 8.15 4.88
N GLN A 74 -18.32 8.01 4.25
CA GLN A 74 -19.08 9.10 3.65
C GLN A 74 -20.57 8.81 3.83
N ASP A 75 -21.37 9.82 4.20
CA ASP A 75 -22.83 9.72 4.31
C ASP A 75 -23.32 8.51 5.14
N ASN A 76 -22.65 8.25 6.27
CA ASN A 76 -22.90 7.11 7.17
C ASN A 76 -22.65 5.71 6.55
N VAL A 77 -21.95 5.65 5.42
CA VAL A 77 -21.49 4.41 4.79
C VAL A 77 -19.98 4.29 4.96
N ALA A 78 -19.55 3.17 5.54
CA ALA A 78 -18.15 2.81 5.67
C ALA A 78 -17.77 1.77 4.60
N GLU A 79 -16.60 1.94 3.99
CA GLU A 79 -16.00 1.02 3.04
C GLU A 79 -14.55 0.72 3.42
N THR A 80 -14.21 -0.57 3.46
CA THR A 80 -12.81 -1.04 3.42
C THR A 80 -12.64 -1.99 2.25
N ILE A 81 -11.40 -2.18 1.81
CA ILE A 81 -11.10 -2.95 0.61
C ILE A 81 -10.01 -3.98 0.86
N SER A 82 -10.17 -5.17 0.26
CA SER A 82 -9.06 -6.09 0.02
C SER A 82 -8.47 -5.73 -1.33
N LEU A 83 -7.25 -5.20 -1.35
CA LEU A 83 -6.49 -4.94 -2.56
C LEU A 83 -5.21 -5.78 -2.53
N ALA A 84 -5.11 -6.75 -3.44
CA ALA A 84 -3.93 -7.59 -3.59
C ALA A 84 -3.82 -8.09 -5.03
N ALA A 85 -2.74 -8.83 -5.29
CA ALA A 85 -2.30 -9.24 -6.61
C ALA A 85 -2.03 -8.06 -7.56
N THR A 86 -0.98 -8.16 -8.37
CA THR A 86 -0.62 -7.11 -9.32
C THR A 86 -0.32 -7.73 -10.67
N GLN A 87 -0.94 -7.20 -11.72
CA GLN A 87 -0.55 -7.50 -13.10
C GLN A 87 -0.26 -6.22 -13.88
N LYS A 88 0.72 -6.28 -14.79
CA LYS A 88 1.08 -5.17 -15.69
C LYS A 88 -0.07 -4.90 -16.66
N THR A 89 -0.35 -3.62 -16.92
CA THR A 89 -1.39 -3.25 -17.90
C THR A 89 -0.95 -3.55 -19.32
N GLY A 90 -1.69 -4.45 -19.99
CA GLY A 90 -1.65 -4.65 -21.45
C GLY A 90 -2.99 -5.06 -22.06
N LYS A 91 -4.00 -5.31 -21.21
CA LYS A 91 -5.38 -5.70 -21.58
C LYS A 91 -6.36 -4.89 -20.73
N SER A 92 -7.63 -4.78 -21.17
CA SER A 92 -8.66 -4.19 -20.31
C SER A 92 -8.84 -5.05 -19.04
N PRO A 93 -9.23 -4.48 -17.88
CA PRO A 93 -9.42 -5.23 -16.65
C PRO A 93 -10.34 -6.45 -16.78
N GLU A 94 -11.32 -6.38 -17.68
CA GLU A 94 -12.30 -7.43 -17.97
C GLU A 94 -11.70 -8.66 -18.67
N LEU A 95 -10.56 -8.49 -19.33
CA LEU A 95 -9.88 -9.53 -20.12
C LEU A 95 -8.68 -10.14 -19.40
N ILE A 96 -8.49 -9.80 -18.12
CA ILE A 96 -7.37 -10.30 -17.32
C ILE A 96 -7.73 -11.66 -16.72
N HIS A 97 -6.90 -12.64 -17.03
CA HIS A 97 -6.91 -13.92 -16.36
C HIS A 97 -6.02 -13.83 -15.12
N TRP A 98 -6.56 -14.24 -13.97
CA TRP A 98 -5.85 -14.26 -12.70
C TRP A 98 -5.38 -15.68 -12.39
N PRO A 99 -4.06 -15.92 -12.32
CA PRO A 99 -3.55 -17.22 -11.91
C PRO A 99 -3.89 -17.52 -10.44
N GLU A 100 -3.78 -18.81 -10.08
CA GLU A 100 -4.15 -19.32 -8.75
C GLU A 100 -3.38 -18.61 -7.62
N LYS A 101 -2.08 -18.33 -7.84
CA LYS A 101 -1.23 -17.61 -6.88
C LYS A 101 -1.82 -16.24 -6.52
N GLU A 102 -2.18 -15.44 -7.53
CA GLU A 102 -2.76 -14.11 -7.35
C GLU A 102 -4.12 -14.17 -6.66
N MET A 103 -4.94 -15.17 -6.99
CA MET A 103 -6.22 -15.42 -6.33
C MET A 103 -6.03 -15.82 -4.85
N GLU A 104 -5.03 -16.65 -4.54
CA GLU A 104 -4.67 -17.02 -3.16
C GLU A 104 -4.24 -15.78 -2.37
N GLU A 105 -3.40 -14.93 -2.95
CA GLU A 105 -2.98 -13.67 -2.32
C GLU A 105 -4.15 -12.75 -2.00
N GLN A 106 -5.13 -12.64 -2.91
CA GLN A 106 -6.35 -11.87 -2.67
C GLN A 106 -7.22 -12.51 -1.59
N SER A 107 -7.33 -13.84 -1.58
CA SER A 107 -8.11 -14.57 -0.57
C SER A 107 -7.56 -14.37 0.83
N ILE A 108 -6.23 -14.38 1.00
CA ILE A 108 -5.55 -14.11 2.28
C ILE A 108 -5.95 -12.76 2.86
N VAL A 109 -5.94 -11.71 2.04
CA VAL A 109 -6.27 -10.33 2.48
C VAL A 109 -7.77 -10.20 2.72
N THR A 110 -8.60 -10.82 1.87
CA THR A 110 -10.06 -10.83 2.01
C THR A 110 -10.49 -11.49 3.32
N GLY A 111 -9.98 -12.70 3.61
CA GLY A 111 -10.32 -13.41 4.85
C GLY A 111 -9.84 -12.67 6.11
N TYR A 112 -8.65 -12.06 6.06
CA TYR A 112 -8.18 -11.21 7.14
C TYR A 112 -9.13 -10.04 7.45
N ILE A 113 -9.65 -9.37 6.42
CA ILE A 113 -10.61 -8.27 6.62
C ILE A 113 -11.94 -8.80 7.17
N GLU A 114 -12.41 -9.97 6.71
CA GLU A 114 -13.61 -10.61 7.23
C GLU A 114 -13.49 -10.95 8.73
N ASP A 115 -12.32 -11.44 9.16
CA ASP A 115 -12.03 -11.71 10.58
C ASP A 115 -12.11 -10.42 11.41
N ILE A 116 -11.48 -9.33 10.96
CA ILE A 116 -11.52 -8.03 11.64
C ILE A 116 -12.95 -7.47 11.71
N LEU A 117 -13.73 -7.57 10.61
CA LEU A 117 -15.13 -7.16 10.62
C LEU A 117 -15.94 -7.96 11.66
N CYS A 118 -15.70 -9.28 11.74
CA CYS A 118 -16.33 -10.15 12.72
C CYS A 118 -15.99 -9.73 14.16
N ASP A 119 -14.71 -9.49 14.44
CA ASP A 119 -14.21 -9.07 15.77
C ASP A 119 -14.81 -7.73 16.23
N PHE A 120 -15.12 -6.82 15.28
CA PHE A 120 -15.81 -5.56 15.56
C PHE A 120 -17.33 -5.69 15.67
N GLY A 121 -17.88 -6.90 15.52
CA GLY A 121 -19.32 -7.18 15.56
C GLY A 121 -20.07 -6.79 14.29
N ILE A 122 -19.37 -6.55 13.18
CA ILE A 122 -19.93 -6.13 11.90
C ILE A 122 -20.34 -7.37 11.10
N LYS A 123 -21.50 -7.92 11.46
CA LYS A 123 -22.03 -9.15 10.82
C LYS A 123 -22.83 -8.89 9.54
N LYS A 124 -23.26 -7.65 9.31
CA LYS A 124 -24.04 -7.24 8.14
C LYS A 124 -23.21 -6.26 7.32
N PHE A 125 -22.70 -6.73 6.19
CA PHE A 125 -21.97 -5.94 5.22
C PHE A 125 -22.24 -6.48 3.81
N ASN A 126 -22.07 -5.64 2.80
CA ASN A 126 -22.08 -6.06 1.41
C ASN A 126 -20.64 -6.35 0.96
N LYS A 127 -20.40 -7.58 0.50
CA LYS A 127 -19.13 -8.02 -0.07
C LYS A 127 -19.24 -8.04 -1.59
N ILE A 128 -18.48 -7.19 -2.27
CA ILE A 128 -18.50 -7.07 -3.74
C ILE A 128 -17.13 -7.42 -4.30
N GLY A 129 -17.05 -8.50 -5.09
CA GLY A 129 -15.83 -8.96 -5.74
C GLY A 129 -15.48 -10.42 -5.42
N PRO A 130 -14.26 -10.87 -5.76
CA PRO A 130 -13.17 -10.05 -6.31
C PRO A 130 -13.41 -9.65 -7.77
N PHE A 131 -12.93 -8.46 -8.16
CA PHE A 131 -12.94 -7.98 -9.55
C PHE A 131 -11.63 -7.26 -9.90
N SER A 132 -11.29 -7.20 -11.18
CA SER A 132 -10.12 -6.47 -11.68
C SER A 132 -10.30 -4.95 -11.54
N TYR A 133 -9.38 -4.27 -10.87
CA TYR A 133 -9.40 -2.83 -10.65
C TYR A 133 -8.10 -2.18 -11.14
N LYS A 134 -8.20 -1.22 -12.07
CA LYS A 134 -7.04 -0.50 -12.63
C LYS A 134 -6.62 0.65 -11.72
N ALA A 135 -5.37 0.62 -11.26
CA ALA A 135 -4.75 1.70 -10.49
C ALA A 135 -3.49 2.19 -11.23
N GLY A 136 -3.60 3.30 -11.96
CA GLY A 136 -2.53 3.78 -12.83
C GLY A 136 -2.20 2.80 -13.96
N ASN A 137 -0.94 2.34 -14.02
CA ASN A 137 -0.41 1.43 -15.05
C ASN A 137 -0.38 -0.05 -14.60
N ILE A 138 -1.09 -0.39 -13.54
CA ILE A 138 -1.22 -1.77 -13.05
C ILE A 138 -2.69 -2.07 -12.76
N VAL A 139 -3.01 -3.37 -12.72
CA VAL A 139 -4.33 -3.86 -12.31
C VAL A 139 -4.17 -4.74 -11.08
N HIS A 140 -5.12 -4.60 -10.16
CA HIS A 140 -5.22 -5.36 -8.91
C HIS A 140 -6.51 -6.19 -8.87
N LEU A 141 -6.55 -7.21 -8.03
CA LEU A 141 -7.81 -7.77 -7.56
C LEU A 141 -8.33 -6.90 -6.41
N LYS A 142 -9.60 -6.52 -6.49
CA LYS A 142 -10.28 -5.72 -5.48
C LYS A 142 -11.53 -6.43 -4.98
N THR A 143 -11.69 -6.52 -3.66
CA THR A 143 -12.95 -6.87 -3.00
C THR A 143 -13.34 -5.70 -2.11
N ARG A 144 -14.59 -5.24 -2.20
CA ARG A 144 -15.13 -4.14 -1.37
C ARG A 144 -15.96 -4.73 -0.24
N PHE A 145 -15.85 -4.13 0.94
CA PHE A 145 -16.68 -4.42 2.10
C PHE A 145 -17.37 -3.14 2.53
N ILE A 146 -18.68 -3.08 2.33
CA ILE A 146 -19.50 -1.89 2.55
C ILE A 146 -20.45 -2.16 3.71
N PHE A 147 -20.46 -1.30 4.72
CA PHE A 147 -21.27 -1.47 5.92
C PHE A 147 -21.69 -0.13 6.53
N ASP A 148 -22.58 -0.20 7.51
CA ASP A 148 -23.08 0.96 8.24
C ASP A 148 -21.98 1.55 9.13
N ALA A 149 -21.65 2.82 8.93
CA ALA A 149 -20.59 3.50 9.67
C ALA A 149 -20.93 3.67 11.17
N GLU A 150 -22.21 3.58 11.57
CA GLU A 150 -22.60 3.57 12.99
C GLU A 150 -21.94 2.42 13.75
N LYS A 151 -21.56 1.33 13.08
CA LYS A 151 -20.82 0.23 13.71
C LYS A 151 -19.44 0.63 14.19
N LEU A 152 -18.85 1.70 13.66
CA LEU A 152 -17.56 2.22 14.06
C LEU A 152 -17.65 3.40 15.03
N ASN A 153 -18.85 3.76 15.53
CA ASN A 153 -19.07 4.94 16.37
C ASN A 153 -17.95 5.18 17.41
N GLN A 154 -17.23 6.30 17.29
CA GLN A 154 -16.06 6.70 18.10
C GLN A 154 -14.84 5.74 18.08
N ARG A 155 -14.91 4.63 17.34
CA ARG A 155 -13.89 3.57 17.23
C ARG A 155 -13.18 3.54 15.87
N ILE A 156 -13.20 4.66 15.13
CA ILE A 156 -12.52 4.74 13.81
C ILE A 156 -11.02 4.45 13.96
N GLY A 157 -10.38 5.01 15.00
CA GLY A 157 -8.97 4.76 15.30
C GLY A 157 -8.71 3.28 15.60
N ASP A 158 -9.46 2.69 16.53
CA ASP A 158 -9.34 1.28 16.89
C ASP A 158 -9.54 0.35 15.69
N PHE A 159 -10.51 0.67 14.82
CA PHE A 159 -10.78 -0.12 13.63
C PHE A 159 -9.66 0.00 12.59
N ALA A 160 -9.13 1.21 12.39
CA ALA A 160 -7.98 1.42 11.52
C ALA A 160 -6.73 0.69 12.03
N GLU A 161 -6.49 0.69 13.36
CA GLU A 161 -5.40 -0.04 14.00
C GLU A 161 -5.58 -1.56 13.89
N ALA A 162 -6.80 -2.06 14.03
CA ALA A 162 -7.10 -3.48 13.86
C ALA A 162 -6.86 -3.93 12.41
N LEU A 163 -7.31 -3.14 11.43
CA LEU A 163 -7.06 -3.40 10.00
C LEU A 163 -5.57 -3.33 9.66
N HIS A 164 -4.86 -2.33 10.18
CA HIS A 164 -3.47 -2.07 9.83
C HIS A 164 -2.46 -2.90 10.65
N PRO A 165 -1.29 -3.26 10.07
CA PRO A 165 -1.07 -3.44 8.64
C PRO A 165 -1.85 -4.63 8.10
N THR A 166 -2.41 -4.48 6.90
CA THR A 166 -3.02 -5.59 6.17
C THR A 166 -1.93 -6.57 5.68
N PRO A 167 -2.29 -7.82 5.33
CA PRO A 167 -1.33 -8.75 4.73
C PRO A 167 -0.74 -8.26 3.39
N SER A 168 -1.32 -7.24 2.75
CA SER A 168 -0.81 -6.61 1.51
C SER A 168 0.46 -5.80 1.73
N VAL A 169 0.71 -5.30 2.95
CA VAL A 169 1.88 -4.47 3.27
C VAL A 169 2.75 -5.00 4.42
N CYS A 170 2.26 -5.97 5.19
CA CYS A 170 3.04 -6.70 6.19
C CYS A 170 3.11 -8.20 5.84
N GLY A 171 2.08 -8.97 6.15
CA GLY A 171 2.07 -10.42 5.91
C GLY A 171 1.06 -11.14 6.80
N LEU A 172 1.10 -12.47 6.80
CA LEU A 172 0.21 -13.30 7.59
C LEU A 172 0.94 -14.57 8.10
N PRO A 173 0.85 -14.95 9.39
CA PRO A 173 0.26 -14.19 10.51
C PRO A 173 0.96 -12.85 10.76
N LYS A 174 0.19 -11.81 11.11
CA LYS A 174 0.66 -10.41 11.21
C LYS A 174 1.93 -10.26 12.04
N MET A 175 1.91 -10.74 13.29
CA MET A 175 3.05 -10.58 14.23
C MET A 175 4.31 -11.30 13.75
N ARG A 176 4.18 -12.53 13.24
CA ARG A 176 5.32 -13.31 12.74
C ARG A 176 5.94 -12.69 11.49
N ALA A 177 5.10 -12.18 10.59
CA ALA A 177 5.58 -11.46 9.42
C ALA A 177 6.28 -10.15 9.82
N PHE A 178 5.72 -9.40 10.77
CA PHE A 178 6.32 -8.17 11.29
C PHE A 178 7.71 -8.42 11.92
N GLU A 179 7.82 -9.39 12.83
CA GLU A 179 9.09 -9.78 13.47
C GLU A 179 10.14 -10.19 12.43
N LEU A 180 9.73 -10.96 11.41
CA LEU A 180 10.62 -11.36 10.34
C LEU A 180 11.10 -10.16 9.53
N ILE A 181 10.19 -9.27 9.14
CA ILE A 181 10.49 -8.06 8.35
C ILE A 181 11.48 -7.17 9.12
N ASP A 182 11.21 -6.90 10.40
CA ASP A 182 12.07 -6.08 11.26
C ASP A 182 13.49 -6.67 11.39
N LYS A 183 13.59 -7.99 11.44
CA LYS A 183 14.88 -8.69 11.47
C LYS A 183 15.65 -8.61 10.15
N ILE A 184 14.98 -8.75 9.00
CA ILE A 184 15.65 -8.94 7.71
C ILE A 184 15.86 -7.64 6.93
N GLU A 185 15.02 -6.62 7.12
CA GLU A 185 15.18 -5.34 6.45
C GLU A 185 16.35 -4.56 7.05
N SER A 186 17.23 -4.04 6.19
CA SER A 186 18.40 -3.26 6.63
C SER A 186 18.08 -1.77 6.81
N HIS A 187 16.80 -1.42 6.86
CA HIS A 187 16.30 -0.05 6.94
C HIS A 187 15.04 0.00 7.80
N GLN A 188 14.73 1.19 8.30
CA GLN A 188 13.48 1.47 8.99
C GLN A 188 12.45 1.97 7.98
N ARG A 189 11.22 1.45 8.03
CA ARG A 189 10.15 1.91 7.15
C ARG A 189 9.64 3.30 7.53
N GLU A 190 9.81 3.70 8.78
CA GLU A 190 9.28 4.96 9.30
C GLU A 190 7.78 5.10 9.00
N TYR A 191 7.37 6.03 8.13
CA TYR A 191 5.98 6.22 7.73
C TYR A 191 5.57 5.39 6.51
N TYR A 192 6.51 4.74 5.82
CA TYR A 192 6.20 3.86 4.69
C TYR A 192 5.39 2.66 5.16
N THR A 193 4.36 2.28 4.39
CA THR A 193 3.34 1.28 4.73
C THR A 193 2.43 1.61 5.91
N GLY A 194 2.64 2.72 6.62
CA GLY A 194 1.75 3.22 7.68
C GLY A 194 0.39 3.67 7.14
N ILE A 195 -0.38 4.41 7.95
CA ILE A 195 -1.69 4.94 7.55
C ILE A 195 -1.71 6.46 7.64
N LEU A 196 -2.43 7.12 6.73
CA LEU A 196 -2.60 8.56 6.73
C LEU A 196 -3.89 8.96 6.02
N GLY A 197 -4.36 10.17 6.29
CA GLY A 197 -5.50 10.78 5.60
C GLY A 197 -6.39 11.55 6.55
N PRO A 198 -7.38 12.29 6.01
CA PRO A 198 -8.32 13.06 6.82
C PRO A 198 -9.23 12.14 7.64
N VAL A 199 -9.44 12.51 8.90
CA VAL A 199 -10.43 11.88 9.79
C VAL A 199 -11.47 12.93 10.16
N ASN A 200 -12.73 12.63 9.86
CA ASN A 200 -13.88 13.50 10.15
C ASN A 200 -13.73 14.95 9.61
N MET A 201 -13.04 15.11 8.48
CA MET A 201 -12.95 16.39 7.78
C MET A 201 -14.19 16.52 6.90
N ASP A 202 -14.99 17.57 7.10
CA ASP A 202 -16.28 17.75 6.41
C ASP A 202 -17.21 16.53 6.54
N LYS A 203 -17.22 15.90 7.73
CA LYS A 203 -17.96 14.65 8.04
C LYS A 203 -17.54 13.44 7.18
N GLN A 204 -16.37 13.51 6.55
CA GLN A 204 -15.79 12.42 5.78
C GLN A 204 -14.51 11.92 6.44
N THR A 205 -14.28 10.63 6.34
CA THR A 205 -13.00 10.01 6.70
C THR A 205 -12.47 9.28 5.48
N ALA A 206 -11.19 9.48 5.17
CA ALA A 206 -10.53 8.78 4.08
C ALA A 206 -9.11 8.45 4.53
N LEU A 207 -8.91 7.21 5.00
CA LEU A 207 -7.62 6.70 5.43
C LEU A 207 -7.04 5.85 4.31
N TYR A 208 -5.75 6.02 4.06
CA TYR A 208 -4.99 5.34 3.02
C TYR A 208 -3.77 4.66 3.62
N VAL A 209 -3.37 3.55 3.02
CA VAL A 209 -2.07 2.94 3.31
C VAL A 209 -0.98 3.78 2.64
N ASN A 210 0.08 4.13 3.36
CA ASN A 210 1.11 5.02 2.86
C ASN A 210 2.08 4.30 1.91
N LEU A 211 1.71 4.26 0.64
CA LEU A 211 2.46 3.66 -0.46
C LEU A 211 2.82 4.71 -1.50
N ARG A 212 3.76 4.38 -2.41
CA ARG A 212 4.25 5.29 -3.46
C ARG A 212 4.61 6.66 -2.87
N CYS A 213 5.41 6.61 -1.82
CA CYS A 213 5.84 7.78 -1.07
C CYS A 213 7.36 7.88 -0.99
N MET A 214 7.82 9.07 -0.64
CA MET A 214 9.21 9.37 -0.38
C MET A 214 9.35 10.28 0.83
N LYS A 215 10.44 10.09 1.55
CA LYS A 215 10.91 11.04 2.55
C LYS A 215 11.84 12.04 1.86
N VAL A 216 11.62 13.33 2.07
CA VAL A 216 12.52 14.36 1.56
C VAL A 216 13.60 14.64 2.59
N LEU A 217 14.84 14.53 2.15
CA LEU A 217 16.04 14.87 2.89
C LEU A 217 16.70 16.09 2.23
N THR A 218 17.70 16.67 2.89
CA THR A 218 18.34 17.94 2.45
C THR A 218 18.78 17.91 0.98
N ASP A 219 19.44 16.83 0.55
CA ASP A 219 20.09 16.69 -0.76
C ASP A 219 19.57 15.50 -1.58
N LYS A 220 18.53 14.80 -1.10
CA LYS A 220 18.03 13.57 -1.71
C LYS A 220 16.57 13.26 -1.36
N PHE A 221 15.95 12.45 -2.19
CA PHE A 221 14.70 11.77 -1.91
C PHE A 221 14.97 10.30 -1.57
N ALA A 222 14.39 9.83 -0.48
CA ALA A 222 14.37 8.41 -0.13
C ALA A 222 13.02 7.81 -0.55
N LEU A 223 13.00 7.11 -1.68
CA LEU A 223 11.80 6.50 -2.26
C LEU A 223 11.63 5.08 -1.72
N TYR A 224 10.44 4.77 -1.22
CA TYR A 224 10.14 3.47 -0.65
C TYR A 224 9.32 2.62 -1.62
N ALA A 225 9.70 1.35 -1.76
CA ALA A 225 8.95 0.37 -2.54
C ALA A 225 9.03 -1.00 -1.89
N GLY A 226 7.95 -1.76 -1.98
CA GLY A 226 7.84 -3.08 -1.39
C GLY A 226 7.03 -4.03 -2.25
N VAL A 227 7.20 -5.32 -1.98
CA VAL A 227 6.70 -6.42 -2.77
C VAL A 227 6.33 -7.59 -1.87
N GLY A 228 5.18 -8.20 -2.15
CA GLY A 228 4.69 -9.36 -1.42
C GLY A 228 5.44 -10.61 -1.86
N ILE A 229 5.94 -11.37 -0.89
CA ILE A 229 6.64 -12.63 -1.12
C ILE A 229 5.73 -13.78 -0.71
N THR A 230 5.53 -14.70 -1.66
CA THR A 230 4.85 -15.98 -1.45
C THR A 230 5.77 -17.15 -1.84
N SER A 231 5.31 -18.39 -1.66
CA SER A 231 6.06 -19.59 -2.02
C SER A 231 6.53 -19.60 -3.48
N GLY A 232 5.69 -19.07 -4.39
CA GLY A 232 5.95 -18.96 -5.82
C GLY A 232 6.77 -17.75 -6.25
N SER A 233 7.24 -16.89 -5.34
CA SER A 233 8.01 -15.70 -5.69
C SER A 233 9.39 -16.01 -6.27
N ILE A 234 9.80 -15.24 -7.28
CA ILE A 234 11.11 -15.36 -7.95
C ILE A 234 11.90 -14.07 -7.68
N PRO A 235 13.06 -14.11 -6.99
CA PRO A 235 13.77 -12.92 -6.52
C PRO A 235 13.98 -11.82 -7.57
N GLU A 236 14.33 -12.21 -8.80
CA GLU A 236 14.58 -11.30 -9.92
C GLU A 236 13.28 -10.60 -10.36
N SER A 237 12.17 -11.32 -10.42
CA SER A 237 10.85 -10.76 -10.72
C SER A 237 10.39 -9.78 -9.65
N GLU A 238 10.60 -10.12 -8.37
CA GLU A 238 10.21 -9.24 -7.26
C GLU A 238 11.06 -7.96 -7.22
N TRP A 239 12.35 -8.07 -7.55
CA TRP A 239 13.22 -6.91 -7.73
C TRP A 239 12.69 -5.98 -8.82
N GLU A 240 12.33 -6.53 -9.97
CA GLU A 240 11.77 -5.76 -11.08
C GLU A 240 10.44 -5.11 -10.70
N GLU A 241 9.55 -5.79 -9.97
CA GLU A 241 8.30 -5.19 -9.50
C GLU A 241 8.56 -3.96 -8.60
N THR A 242 9.51 -4.04 -7.67
CA THR A 242 9.85 -2.86 -6.84
C THR A 242 10.42 -1.70 -7.67
N ASN A 243 11.17 -1.99 -8.75
CA ASN A 243 11.64 -0.97 -9.68
C ASN A 243 10.48 -0.26 -10.39
N GLN A 244 9.45 -1.02 -10.78
CA GLN A 244 8.28 -0.46 -11.43
C GLN A 244 7.45 0.40 -10.47
N LYS A 245 7.31 -0.02 -9.21
CA LYS A 245 6.58 0.73 -8.19
C LYS A 245 7.19 2.11 -7.92
N LYS A 246 8.53 2.22 -7.86
CA LYS A 246 9.20 3.53 -7.66
C LYS A 246 9.09 4.48 -8.86
N MET A 247 8.77 3.98 -10.06
CA MET A 247 8.59 4.83 -11.25
C MET A 247 7.45 5.84 -11.10
N THR A 248 6.47 5.59 -10.23
CA THR A 248 5.45 6.58 -9.88
C THR A 248 6.07 7.92 -9.46
N LEU A 249 7.11 7.87 -8.63
CA LEU A 249 7.79 9.06 -8.11
C LEU A 249 8.96 9.49 -9.00
N LEU A 250 9.80 8.55 -9.43
CA LEU A 250 10.96 8.86 -10.27
C LEU A 250 10.55 9.57 -11.57
N SER A 251 9.46 9.15 -12.20
CA SER A 251 9.03 9.78 -13.45
C SER A 251 8.54 11.24 -13.28
N VAL A 252 8.23 11.67 -12.05
CA VAL A 252 7.95 13.08 -11.71
C VAL A 252 9.26 13.81 -11.44
N ILE A 253 10.14 13.23 -10.63
CA ILE A 253 11.46 13.79 -10.31
C ILE A 253 12.29 14.01 -11.60
N ASP A 254 12.39 12.99 -12.45
CA ASP A 254 13.09 13.02 -13.73
C ASP A 254 12.55 14.08 -14.69
N LYS A 255 11.24 14.32 -14.65
CA LYS A 255 10.60 15.36 -15.46
C LYS A 255 11.06 16.74 -14.97
N LEU A 256 10.98 16.99 -13.67
CA LEU A 256 11.34 18.27 -13.06
C LEU A 256 12.83 18.57 -13.24
N ASN A 257 13.69 17.57 -13.08
CA ASN A 257 15.14 17.70 -13.30
C ASN A 257 15.51 18.03 -14.75
N LYS A 258 14.65 17.75 -15.74
CA LYS A 258 14.87 18.08 -17.16
C LYS A 258 14.32 19.46 -17.55
N THR A 259 13.40 20.01 -16.75
CA THR A 259 12.71 21.27 -17.06
C THR A 259 13.21 22.47 -16.25
N GLY A 260 14.09 22.26 -15.27
CA GLY A 260 14.73 23.32 -14.49
C GLY A 260 16.21 23.42 -14.80
#